data_AF-A0A0S6W429-F1
#
_entry.id   AF-A0A0S6W429-F1
#
_cell.length_a   1.000
_cell.length_b   1.000
_cell.length_c   1.000
_cell.angle_alpha   90.00
_cell.angle_beta   90.00
_cell.angle_gamma   90.00
#
_symmetry.space_group_name_H-M   'P 1'
#
loop_
_entity.id
_entity.type
_entity.pdbx_description
1 polymer ?
#
loop_
_entity_poly.entity_id
_entity_poly.type
_entity_poly.pdbx_seq_one_letter_code
_entity_poly.pdbx_strand_id
1 'polypeptide(L)'
;MAETLGSLTDKITILELKRYYMERQTERSDVSEEHRQQCRLKLAVLTEQRDDLVAEINQLFEAVMTKRQQLKVYRQFKMYNDPKYRIPRPE
;
A
#
# COMPACT_ATOMS: atom_id res chain seq x y z
N MET A 1 7.46 -11.10 1.17
CA MET A 1 7.34 -9.98 2.11
C MET A 1 6.04 -10.21 2.85
N ALA A 2 6.02 -10.21 4.19
CA ALA A 2 4.74 -10.37 4.90
C ALA A 2 3.95 -9.07 4.76
N GLU A 3 2.67 -9.17 4.38
CA GLU A 3 1.78 -8.02 4.38
C GLU A 3 1.59 -7.52 5.82
N THR A 4 1.69 -6.21 6.00
CA THR A 4 1.46 -5.51 7.25
C THR A 4 0.34 -4.49 7.05
N LEU A 5 -0.27 -4.02 8.14
CA LEU A 5 -1.24 -2.92 8.05
C LEU A 5 -0.68 -1.70 7.30
N GLY A 6 0.61 -1.40 7.51
CA GLY A 6 1.31 -0.33 6.78
C GLY A 6 1.43 -0.60 5.28
N SER A 7 1.92 -1.78 4.88
CA SER A 7 2.07 -2.10 3.45
C SER A 7 0.74 -2.16 2.71
N LEU A 8 -0.33 -2.62 3.36
CA LEU A 8 -1.68 -2.59 2.81
C LEU A 8 -2.19 -1.16 2.65
N THR A 9 -1.96 -0.30 3.65
CA THR A 9 -2.34 1.13 3.58
C THR A 9 -1.63 1.83 2.43
N ASP A 10 -0.33 1.59 2.24
CA ASP A 10 0.45 2.17 1.13
C ASP A 10 -0.11 1.75 -0.24
N LYS A 11 -0.43 0.45 -0.40
CA LYS A 11 -1.01 -0.09 -1.62
C LYS A 11 -2.39 0.50 -1.92
N ILE A 12 -3.27 0.56 -0.92
CA ILE A 12 -4.60 1.17 -1.04
C ILE A 12 -4.46 2.63 -1.47
N THR A 13 -3.56 3.38 -0.85
CA THR A 13 -3.33 4.81 -1.17
C THR A 13 -2.91 5.00 -2.63
N ILE A 14 -1.95 4.21 -3.11
CA ILE A 14 -1.51 4.25 -4.52
C ILE A 14 -2.65 3.87 -5.46
N LEU A 15 -3.46 2.88 -5.08
CA LEU A 15 -4.56 2.41 -5.91
C LEU A 15 -5.69 3.44 -6.00
N GLU A 16 -6.02 4.13 -4.92
CA GLU A 16 -6.99 5.23 -4.94
C GLU A 16 -6.55 6.37 -5.85
N LEU A 17 -5.26 6.74 -5.85
CA LEU A 17 -4.73 7.71 -6.81
C LEU A 17 -4.92 7.24 -8.26
N LYS A 18 -4.63 5.97 -8.55
CA LYS A 18 -4.86 5.41 -9.89
C LYS A 18 -6.33 5.43 -10.28
N ARG A 19 -7.23 5.07 -9.37
CA ARG A 19 -8.69 5.10 -9.58
C ARG A 19 -9.15 6.52 -9.89
N TYR A 20 -8.77 7.50 -9.08
CA TYR A 20 -9.12 8.90 -9.26
C TYR A 20 -8.73 9.42 -10.66
N TYR A 21 -7.50 9.18 -11.09
CA TYR A 21 -7.08 9.62 -12.43
C TYR A 21 -7.73 8.81 -13.56
N MET A 22 -8.00 7.52 -13.34
CA MET A 22 -8.68 6.69 -14.33
C MET A 22 -10.13 7.14 -14.53
N GLU A 23 -10.85 7.47 -13.45
CA GLU A 23 -12.22 8.01 -13.49
C GLU A 23 -12.28 9.26 -14.37
N ARG A 24 -11.35 10.21 -14.18
CA ARG A 24 -11.25 11.41 -15.03
C ARG A 24 -10.99 11.10 -16.50
N GLN A 25 -10.27 10.01 -16.84
CA GLN A 25 -10.10 9.60 -18.24
C GLN A 25 -11.42 9.10 -18.85
N THR A 26 -12.34 8.55 -18.05
CA THR A 26 -13.66 8.12 -18.53
C THR A 26 -14.58 9.29 -18.87
N GLU A 27 -14.31 10.48 -18.30
CA GLU A 27 -15.12 11.70 -18.45
C GLU A 27 -14.64 12.63 -19.57
N ARG A 28 -13.48 12.32 -20.19
CA ARG A 28 -12.91 13.14 -21.25
C ARG A 28 -13.82 13.24 -22.47
N SER A 29 -14.08 14.46 -22.93
CA SER A 29 -14.88 14.73 -24.13
C SER A 29 -14.06 14.84 -25.41
N ASP A 30 -12.73 14.87 -25.31
CA ASP A 30 -11.78 15.05 -26.42
C ASP A 30 -11.25 13.73 -27.00
N VAL A 31 -11.87 12.61 -26.64
CA VAL A 31 -11.45 11.24 -27.03
C VAL A 31 -12.64 10.43 -27.53
N SER A 32 -12.36 9.32 -28.22
CA SER A 32 -13.42 8.45 -28.76
C SER A 32 -14.19 7.71 -27.67
N GLU A 33 -15.39 7.22 -28.02
CA GLU A 33 -16.20 6.40 -27.11
C GLU A 33 -15.50 5.08 -26.76
N GLU A 34 -14.81 4.48 -27.72
CA GLU A 34 -14.03 3.26 -27.52
C GLU A 34 -12.95 3.47 -26.46
N HIS A 35 -12.24 4.61 -26.50
CA HIS A 35 -11.25 4.96 -25.49
C HIS A 35 -11.88 5.05 -24.09
N ARG A 36 -13.00 5.78 -23.95
CA ARG A 36 -13.73 5.89 -22.69
C ARG A 36 -14.19 4.54 -22.17
N GLN A 37 -14.68 3.66 -23.05
CA GLN A 37 -15.10 2.32 -22.68
C GLN A 37 -13.92 1.48 -22.16
N GLN A 38 -12.75 1.55 -22.80
CA GLN A 38 -11.55 0.89 -22.30
C GLN A 38 -11.10 1.44 -20.94
N CYS A 39 -11.20 2.75 -20.72
CA CYS A 39 -10.94 3.34 -19.40
C CYS A 39 -11.93 2.88 -18.34
N ARG A 40 -13.23 2.76 -18.66
CA ARG A 40 -14.24 2.22 -17.73
C ARG A 40 -13.97 0.78 -17.32
N LEU A 41 -13.55 -0.06 -18.27
CA LEU A 41 -13.15 -1.44 -17.97
C LEU A 41 -11.94 -1.49 -17.02
N LYS A 42 -10.93 -0.63 -17.26
CA LYS A 42 -9.77 -0.51 -16.36
C LYS A 42 -10.16 0.01 -14.98
N LEU A 43 -11.07 0.99 -14.90
CA LEU A 43 -11.58 1.52 -13.64
C LEU A 43 -12.31 0.45 -12.82
N ALA A 44 -13.07 -0.43 -13.48
CA ALA A 44 -13.73 -1.55 -12.82
C ALA A 44 -12.70 -2.49 -12.17
N VAL A 45 -11.66 -2.88 -12.90
CA VAL A 45 -10.56 -3.71 -12.37
C VAL A 45 -9.83 -3.03 -11.20
N LEU A 46 -9.53 -1.73 -11.32
CA LEU A 46 -8.91 -0.97 -10.23
C LEU A 46 -9.81 -0.89 -8.98
N THR A 47 -11.14 -0.87 -9.17
CA THR A 47 -12.11 -0.85 -8.08
C THR A 47 -12.17 -2.20 -7.38
N GLU A 48 -12.22 -3.29 -8.13
CA GLU A 48 -12.14 -4.66 -7.58
C GLU A 48 -10.86 -4.86 -6.76
N GLN A 49 -9.69 -4.50 -7.33
CA GLN A 49 -8.41 -4.56 -6.60
C GLN A 49 -8.42 -3.75 -5.29
N ARG A 50 -9.17 -2.64 -5.26
CA ARG A 50 -9.26 -1.78 -4.08
C ARG A 50 -10.15 -2.42 -3.02
N ASP A 51 -11.28 -2.98 -3.44
CA ASP A 51 -12.19 -3.69 -2.56
C ASP A 51 -11.52 -4.92 -1.94
N ASP A 52 -10.73 -5.67 -2.71
CA ASP A 52 -9.95 -6.80 -2.22
C ASP A 52 -8.94 -6.39 -1.14
N LEU A 53 -8.16 -5.33 -1.39
CA LEU A 53 -7.19 -4.82 -0.42
C LEU A 53 -7.87 -4.27 0.86
N VAL A 54 -9.04 -3.64 0.71
CA VAL A 54 -9.85 -3.17 1.84
C VAL A 54 -10.40 -4.37 2.65
N ALA A 55 -10.83 -5.44 1.99
CA ALA A 55 -11.23 -6.66 2.67
C ALA A 55 -10.05 -7.29 3.42
N GLU A 56 -8.87 -7.35 2.80
CA GLU A 56 -7.65 -7.90 3.40
C GLU A 56 -7.20 -7.09 4.64
N ILE A 57 -7.16 -5.75 4.56
CA ILE A 57 -6.75 -4.92 5.70
C ILE A 57 -7.75 -5.04 6.86
N ASN A 58 -9.05 -5.15 6.58
CA ASN A 58 -10.07 -5.38 7.61
C ASN A 58 -9.89 -6.73 8.30
N GLN A 59 -9.64 -7.80 7.53
CA GLN A 59 -9.36 -9.13 8.10
C GLN A 59 -8.11 -9.13 8.97
N LEU A 60 -7.03 -8.48 8.50
CA LEU A 60 -5.79 -8.36 9.25
C LEU A 60 -5.99 -7.55 10.53
N PHE A 61 -6.72 -6.43 10.44
CA PHE A 61 -7.04 -5.59 11.59
C PHE A 61 -7.81 -6.37 12.66
N GLU A 62 -8.86 -7.09 12.27
CA GLU A 62 -9.63 -7.95 13.18
C GLU A 62 -8.76 -9.06 13.80
N ALA A 63 -7.90 -9.70 13.01
CA ALA A 63 -6.98 -10.72 13.52
C ALA A 63 -6.02 -10.16 14.58
N VAL A 64 -5.56 -8.91 14.40
CA VAL A 64 -4.70 -8.22 15.38
C VAL A 64 -5.48 -7.83 16.64
N MET A 65 -6.68 -7.26 16.48
CA MET A 65 -7.53 -6.84 17.60
C MET A 65 -7.98 -8.04 18.47
N THR A 66 -8.27 -9.17 17.85
CA THR A 66 -8.65 -10.42 18.53
C THR A 66 -7.46 -11.25 19.02
N LYS A 67 -6.23 -10.73 18.91
CA LYS A 67 -4.97 -11.41 19.27
C LYS A 67 -4.72 -12.74 18.54
N ARG A 68 -5.46 -13.02 17.45
CA ARG A 68 -5.22 -14.20 16.59
C ARG A 68 -3.94 -14.05 15.79
N GLN A 69 -3.54 -12.82 15.49
CA GLN A 69 -2.27 -12.50 14.85
C GLN A 69 -1.54 -11.42 15.67
N GLN A 70 -0.28 -11.69 16.05
CA GLN A 70 0.55 -10.74 16.78
C GLN A 70 1.62 -10.14 15.88
N LEU A 71 1.66 -8.82 15.83
CA LEU A 71 2.72 -8.08 15.11
C LEU A 71 4.02 -8.16 15.91
N LYS A 72 5.11 -8.58 15.25
CA LYS A 72 6.44 -8.63 15.85
C LYS A 72 7.22 -7.37 15.47
N VAL A 73 7.62 -6.60 16.47
CA VAL A 73 8.50 -5.44 16.28
C VAL A 73 9.95 -5.90 16.38
N TYR A 74 10.66 -5.84 15.27
CA TYR A 74 12.11 -6.06 15.24
C TYR A 74 12.84 -4.72 15.43
N ARG A 75 13.84 -4.72 16.31
CA ARG A 75 14.72 -3.57 16.50
C ARG A 75 15.96 -3.73 15.63
N GLN A 76 16.42 -2.63 15.04
CA GLN A 76 17.68 -2.62 14.30
C GLN A 76 18.85 -2.64 15.30
N PHE A 77 19.69 -3.67 15.24
CA PHE A 77 20.91 -3.79 16.07
C PHE A 77 22.12 -3.19 15.34
N LYS A 78 22.12 -1.86 15.16
CA LYS A 78 23.23 -1.15 14.51
C LYS A 78 24.33 -0.82 15.53
N MET A 79 25.43 -1.56 15.49
CA MET A 79 26.56 -1.34 16.40
C MET A 79 27.19 0.05 16.26
N TYR A 80 27.28 0.59 15.04
CA TYR A 80 27.90 1.89 14.77
C TYR A 80 27.13 3.09 15.35
N ASN A 81 25.85 2.91 15.71
CA ASN A 81 25.07 3.94 16.37
C ASN A 81 25.39 4.02 17.87
N ASP A 82 25.90 2.94 18.48
CA ASP A 82 26.27 2.90 19.88
C ASP A 82 27.67 3.51 20.07
N PRO A 83 27.81 4.61 20.82
CA PRO A 83 29.11 5.24 21.08
C PRO A 83 30.16 4.28 21.62
N LYS A 84 29.77 3.20 22.34
CA LYS A 84 30.70 2.24 22.94
C LYS A 84 31.41 1.34 21.91
N TYR A 85 30.90 1.25 20.68
CA TYR A 85 31.48 0.47 19.59
C TYR A 85 32.11 1.35 18.51
N ARG A 86 32.20 2.67 18.73
CA ARG A 86 32.90 3.56 17.79
C ARG A 86 34.40 3.32 17.91
N ILE A 87 35.03 3.00 16.79
CA ILE A 87 36.49 2.88 16.71
C ILE A 87 37.07 4.30 16.87
N PRO A 88 38.03 4.52 17.80
CA PRO A 88 38.70 5.82 17.93
C PRO A 88 39.37 6.20 16.60
N ARG A 89 39.31 7.48 16.24
CA ARG A 89 39.99 7.96 15.04
C ARG A 89 41.51 8.00 15.34
N PRO A 90 42.38 7.44 14.48
CA PRO A 90 43.82 7.57 14.67
C PRO A 90 44.25 9.04 14.54
N GLU A 91 45.23 9.43 15.35
CA GLU A 91 45.91 10.74 15.31
C GLU A 91 46.85 10.87 14.11
#